data_AF-A0A396M4E7-F1
#
_entry.id   AF-A0A396M4E7-F1
#
_cell.length_a   1.000
_cell.length_b   1.000
_cell.length_c   1.000
_cell.angle_alpha   90.00
_cell.angle_beta   90.00
_cell.angle_gamma   90.00
#
_symmetry.space_group_name_H-M   'P 1'
#
loop_
_entity.id
_entity.type
_entity.pdbx_description
1 polymer ?
#
loop_
_entity_poly.entity_id
_entity_poly.type
_entity_poly.pdbx_seq_one_letter_code
_entity_poly.pdbx_strand_id
1 'polypeptide(L)'
;MKRFFALSLMLLLCAPGAFAQSADDLMVEQAVNQLISRKTITFVANRILTSGGNQSMLTQLNSMTVNKDSLTVSLPYIGKEGSSGNTGGNPLQFTTTDFTYKVEVTKKKDKIITMEVKSPGSDRFTFMLTISKGIMAKLTITSSSRSPMNFSGYIQEPGTKIGE
;
A
#
# COMPACT_ATOMS: atom_id res chain seq x y z
N MET A 1 -64.43 -10.42 -36.04
CA MET A 1 -63.54 -11.02 -35.02
C MET A 1 -62.11 -10.92 -35.56
N LYS A 2 -61.24 -10.19 -34.84
CA LYS A 2 -60.13 -9.41 -35.42
C LYS A 2 -58.79 -9.93 -34.88
N ARG A 3 -57.98 -10.45 -35.81
CA ARG A 3 -56.51 -10.35 -35.93
C ARG A 3 -55.60 -11.08 -34.92
N PHE A 4 -54.80 -11.98 -35.49
CA PHE A 4 -53.47 -12.39 -35.06
C PHE A 4 -52.59 -11.18 -34.71
N PHE A 5 -51.86 -11.26 -33.59
CA PHE A 5 -50.60 -10.53 -33.40
C PHE A 5 -49.74 -11.27 -32.37
N ALA A 6 -48.86 -12.16 -32.85
CA ALA A 6 -47.73 -12.65 -32.10
C ALA A 6 -46.70 -11.52 -32.03
N LEU A 7 -46.48 -10.95 -30.84
CA LEU A 7 -45.47 -9.92 -30.62
C LEU A 7 -44.36 -10.48 -29.73
N SER A 8 -43.28 -10.86 -30.41
CA SER A 8 -41.93 -10.99 -29.86
C SER A 8 -41.60 -9.82 -28.94
N LEU A 9 -41.29 -10.11 -27.67
CA LEU A 9 -40.52 -9.21 -26.82
C LEU A 9 -39.18 -9.88 -26.49
N MET A 10 -38.28 -9.75 -27.45
CA MET A 10 -36.84 -9.88 -27.26
C MET A 10 -36.41 -8.78 -26.27
N LEU A 11 -36.42 -9.10 -24.97
CA LEU A 11 -35.83 -8.24 -23.95
C LEU A 11 -34.32 -8.53 -23.92
N LEU A 12 -33.56 -7.56 -24.44
CA LEU A 12 -32.10 -7.51 -24.41
C LEU A 12 -31.54 -7.96 -23.05
N LEU A 13 -30.79 -9.06 -23.07
CA LEU A 13 -29.72 -9.35 -22.13
C LEU A 13 -28.60 -8.31 -22.30
N CYS A 14 -28.83 -7.08 -21.84
CA CYS A 14 -27.74 -6.17 -21.54
C CYS A 14 -27.27 -6.54 -20.12
N ALA A 15 -26.43 -7.57 -20.02
CA ALA A 15 -25.66 -7.79 -18.80
C ALA A 15 -24.75 -6.56 -18.64
N PRO A 16 -24.92 -5.71 -17.61
CA PRO A 16 -23.87 -4.76 -17.30
C PRO A 16 -22.64 -5.61 -16.97
N GLY A 17 -21.52 -5.37 -17.65
CA GLY A 17 -20.28 -6.12 -17.46
C GLY A 17 -19.89 -6.16 -15.99
N ALA A 18 -20.31 -7.21 -15.31
CA ALA A 18 -19.82 -7.56 -14.00
C ALA A 18 -18.39 -8.02 -14.27
N PHE A 19 -17.43 -7.21 -13.85
CA PHE A 19 -16.05 -7.67 -13.70
C PHE A 19 -16.09 -8.96 -12.88
N ALA A 20 -15.97 -10.10 -13.56
CA ALA A 20 -15.89 -11.39 -12.89
C ALA A 20 -14.54 -11.41 -12.16
N GLN A 21 -14.55 -11.14 -10.86
CA GLN A 21 -13.39 -11.33 -10.01
C GLN A 21 -13.15 -12.84 -9.89
N SER A 22 -11.95 -13.30 -10.27
CA SER A 22 -11.60 -14.73 -10.23
C SER A 22 -11.58 -15.25 -8.78
N ALA A 23 -11.70 -16.57 -8.61
CA ALA A 23 -11.58 -17.21 -7.30
C ALA A 23 -10.24 -16.88 -6.63
N ASP A 24 -9.14 -16.88 -7.40
CA ASP A 24 -7.81 -16.52 -6.91
C ASP A 24 -7.74 -15.07 -6.40
N ASP A 25 -8.29 -14.12 -7.16
CA ASP A 25 -8.36 -12.71 -6.75
C ASP A 25 -9.15 -12.57 -5.42
N LEU A 26 -10.21 -13.35 -5.22
CA LEU A 26 -10.98 -13.33 -3.97
C LEU A 26 -10.17 -13.86 -2.79
N MET A 27 -9.41 -14.95 -2.97
CA MET A 27 -8.55 -15.51 -1.93
C MET A 27 -7.42 -14.56 -1.53
N VAL A 28 -6.81 -13.88 -2.51
CA VAL A 28 -5.79 -12.85 -2.24
C VAL A 28 -6.38 -11.70 -1.43
N GLU A 29 -7.54 -11.18 -1.82
CA GLU A 29 -8.20 -10.11 -1.08
C GLU A 29 -8.57 -10.53 0.35
N GLN A 30 -9.02 -11.77 0.56
CA GLN A 30 -9.28 -12.31 1.89
C GLN A 30 -8.00 -12.37 2.74
N ALA A 31 -6.89 -12.86 2.18
CA ALA A 31 -5.60 -12.90 2.86
C ALA A 31 -5.11 -11.49 3.23
N VAL A 32 -5.21 -10.53 2.31
CA VAL A 32 -4.88 -9.12 2.56
C VAL A 32 -5.73 -8.56 3.71
N ASN A 33 -7.05 -8.77 3.70
CA ASN A 33 -7.92 -8.33 4.78
C ASN A 33 -7.51 -8.94 6.13
N GLN A 34 -7.11 -10.21 6.17
CA GLN A 34 -6.63 -10.85 7.39
C GLN A 34 -5.33 -10.21 7.92
N LEU A 35 -4.36 -9.91 7.05
CA LEU A 35 -3.12 -9.22 7.44
C LEU A 35 -3.42 -7.84 8.03
N ILE A 36 -4.35 -7.10 7.41
CA ILE A 36 -4.80 -5.78 7.88
C ILE A 36 -5.48 -5.88 9.25
N SER A 37 -6.40 -6.82 9.43
CA SER A 37 -7.13 -7.01 10.69
C SER A 37 -6.22 -7.46 11.82
N ARG A 38 -5.22 -8.31 11.52
CA ARG A 38 -4.23 -8.79 12.50
C ARG A 38 -3.12 -7.79 12.79
N LYS A 39 -3.00 -6.72 11.98
CA LYS A 39 -1.88 -5.77 12.01
C LYS A 39 -0.53 -6.48 11.85
N THR A 40 -0.46 -7.41 10.91
CA THR A 40 0.74 -8.21 10.60
C THR A 40 1.09 -7.99 9.13
N ILE A 41 1.67 -6.84 8.82
CA ILE A 41 1.96 -6.41 7.45
C ILE A 41 3.43 -6.05 7.34
N THR A 42 4.12 -6.62 6.37
CA THR A 42 5.40 -6.09 5.89
C THR A 42 5.19 -5.44 4.53
N PHE A 43 5.39 -4.14 4.44
CA PHE A 43 5.56 -3.46 3.17
C PHE A 43 7.02 -3.54 2.73
N VAL A 44 7.28 -4.05 1.53
CA VAL A 44 8.60 -4.11 0.92
C VAL A 44 8.66 -3.08 -0.20
N ALA A 45 9.50 -2.06 -0.02
CA ALA A 45 9.72 -1.01 -1.02
C ALA A 45 10.68 -1.53 -2.10
N ASN A 46 10.26 -1.43 -3.37
CA ASN A 46 11.12 -1.76 -4.51
C ASN A 46 11.53 -0.52 -5.33
N ARG A 47 10.82 0.61 -5.17
CA ARG A 47 11.14 1.87 -5.83
C ARG A 47 10.86 3.08 -4.94
N ILE A 48 11.65 4.12 -5.14
CA ILE A 48 11.37 5.47 -4.65
C ILE A 48 10.68 6.27 -5.76
N LEU A 49 9.63 6.99 -5.41
CA LEU A 49 8.89 7.88 -6.31
C LEU A 49 9.27 9.32 -5.99
N THR A 50 9.93 10.00 -6.92
CA THR A 50 10.33 11.40 -6.75
C THR A 50 9.26 12.35 -7.29
N SER A 51 9.26 13.60 -6.81
CA SER A 51 8.29 14.64 -7.21
C SER A 51 8.34 14.99 -8.71
N GLY A 52 9.44 14.70 -9.40
CA GLY A 52 9.58 14.92 -10.85
C GLY A 52 9.05 13.79 -11.73
N GLY A 53 8.40 12.77 -11.15
CA GLY A 53 7.94 11.59 -11.88
C GLY A 53 9.02 10.52 -12.14
N ASN A 54 10.29 10.83 -11.82
CA ASN A 54 11.37 9.86 -11.89
C ASN A 54 11.21 8.80 -10.79
N GLN A 55 11.53 7.55 -11.13
CA GLN A 55 11.55 6.42 -10.21
C GLN A 55 12.94 5.82 -10.19
N SER A 56 13.42 5.48 -8.99
CA SER A 56 14.70 4.77 -8.82
C SER A 56 14.45 3.43 -8.15
N MET A 57 15.04 2.38 -8.70
CA MET A 57 14.96 1.03 -8.13
C MET A 57 15.79 0.93 -6.85
N LEU A 58 15.28 0.22 -5.86
CA LEU A 58 15.97 -0.11 -4.63
C LEU A 58 16.62 -1.49 -4.77
N THR A 59 17.92 -1.58 -4.50
CA THR A 59 18.72 -2.81 -4.62
C THR A 59 18.84 -3.60 -3.31
N GLN A 60 18.49 -2.98 -2.18
CA GLN A 60 18.49 -3.60 -0.85
C GLN A 60 17.05 -3.79 -0.35
N LEU A 61 16.87 -4.71 0.60
CA LEU A 61 15.58 -4.96 1.24
C LEU A 61 15.22 -3.77 2.14
N ASN A 62 14.33 -2.92 1.66
CA ASN A 62 13.82 -1.75 2.36
C ASN A 62 12.37 -2.03 2.76
N SER A 63 12.06 -1.95 4.05
CA SER A 63 10.74 -2.38 4.53
C SER A 63 10.19 -1.56 5.68
N MET A 64 8.87 -1.65 5.82
CA MET A 64 8.12 -1.19 6.98
C MET A 64 7.26 -2.35 7.45
N THR A 65 7.45 -2.77 8.69
CA THR A 65 6.76 -3.92 9.28
C THR A 65 5.89 -3.48 10.44
N VAL A 66 4.60 -3.76 10.35
CA VAL A 66 3.62 -3.64 11.44
C VAL A 66 3.43 -5.03 12.03
N ASN A 67 3.64 -5.15 13.34
CA ASN A 67 3.42 -6.36 14.12
C ASN A 67 2.60 -6.00 15.37
N LYS A 68 1.27 -6.10 15.31
CA LYS A 68 0.30 -5.89 16.41
C LYS A 68 0.48 -4.63 17.26
N ASP A 69 1.53 -4.59 18.08
CA ASP A 69 1.93 -3.56 19.03
C ASP A 69 3.22 -2.79 18.64
N SER A 70 3.91 -3.20 17.58
CA SER A 70 5.17 -2.60 17.14
C SER A 70 5.17 -2.24 15.65
N LEU A 71 5.89 -1.17 15.33
CA LEU A 71 6.20 -0.71 13.99
C LEU A 71 7.72 -0.63 13.86
N THR A 72 8.28 -1.42 12.94
CA THR A 72 9.70 -1.37 12.56
C THR A 72 9.81 -0.76 11.17
N VAL A 73 10.60 0.29 11.04
CA VAL A 73 10.86 0.99 9.78
C VAL A 73 12.34 0.83 9.45
N SER A 74 12.62 0.43 8.21
CA SER A 74 13.96 0.37 7.64
C SER A 74 13.87 0.80 6.17
N LEU A 75 13.75 2.10 5.95
CA LEU A 75 13.57 2.72 4.64
C LEU A 75 14.68 3.74 4.37
N PRO A 76 15.08 3.95 3.11
CA PRO A 76 16.05 4.98 2.78
C PRO A 76 15.38 6.36 2.92
N TYR A 77 16.12 7.36 3.38
CA TYR A 77 15.64 8.75 3.42
C TYR A 77 16.44 9.60 2.44
N ILE A 78 15.79 10.03 1.36
CA ILE A 78 16.38 10.98 0.41
C ILE A 78 15.82 12.35 0.75
N GLY A 79 16.50 13.07 1.64
CA GLY A 79 16.14 14.45 1.96
C GLY A 79 16.28 15.37 0.75
N LYS A 80 15.66 16.56 0.83
CA LYS A 80 15.77 17.63 -0.18
C LYS A 80 17.13 18.34 -0.04
N GLU A 81 18.21 17.61 -0.23
CA GLU A 81 19.45 18.21 -0.72
C GLU A 81 19.73 17.58 -2.07
N GLY A 82 19.38 18.33 -3.11
CA GLY A 82 19.92 18.03 -4.42
C GLY A 82 21.44 18.14 -4.37
N SER A 83 22.09 17.28 -5.13
CA SER A 83 23.48 17.36 -5.60
C SER A 83 24.43 16.28 -5.05
N SER A 84 25.13 15.69 -6.01
CA SER A 84 26.14 14.64 -5.94
C SER A 84 25.60 13.22 -5.70
N GLY A 85 26.09 12.28 -6.52
CA GLY A 85 25.62 10.90 -6.67
C GLY A 85 25.84 9.98 -5.46
N ASN A 86 25.64 10.48 -4.25
CA ASN A 86 25.61 9.70 -3.02
C ASN A 86 24.21 9.80 -2.40
N THR A 87 23.48 8.69 -2.41
CA THR A 87 22.16 8.53 -1.76
C THR A 87 22.30 8.49 -0.21
N GLY A 88 23.10 9.39 0.35
CA GLY A 88 23.63 9.34 1.73
C GLY A 88 22.85 10.12 2.77
N GLY A 89 21.52 10.25 2.62
CA GLY A 89 20.70 10.72 3.73
C GLY A 89 20.64 9.64 4.83
N ASN A 90 20.61 10.04 6.10
CA ASN A 90 20.45 9.10 7.22
C ASN A 90 19.17 8.29 7.01
N PRO A 91 19.26 6.95 6.85
CA PRO A 91 18.10 6.13 6.53
C PRO A 91 17.07 6.25 7.66
N LEU A 92 15.79 6.19 7.30
CA LEU A 92 14.70 6.18 8.26
C LEU A 92 14.62 4.78 8.88
N GLN A 93 15.39 4.58 9.95
CA GLN A 93 15.49 3.31 10.67
C GLN A 93 15.12 3.50 12.13
N PHE A 94 14.03 2.87 12.57
CA PHE A 94 13.64 2.84 13.98
C PHE A 94 12.60 1.75 14.24
N THR A 95 12.43 1.41 15.53
CA THR A 95 11.29 0.63 16.01
C THR A 95 10.56 1.44 17.08
N THR A 96 9.23 1.39 17.07
CA THR A 96 8.39 2.06 18.08
C THR A 96 7.13 1.26 18.35
N THR A 97 6.57 1.44 19.54
CA THR A 97 5.24 0.96 19.92
C THR A 97 4.23 2.10 20.02
N ASP A 98 4.67 3.35 19.87
CA ASP A 98 3.82 4.54 19.94
C ASP A 98 3.39 4.95 18.52
N PHE A 99 2.36 4.26 18.04
CA PHE A 99 1.72 4.57 16.77
C PHE A 99 0.21 4.28 16.78
N THR A 100 -0.51 5.01 15.94
CA THR A 100 -1.92 4.73 15.65
C THR A 100 -2.04 3.82 14.43
N TYR A 101 -3.20 3.18 14.25
CA TYR A 101 -3.48 2.34 13.08
C TYR A 101 -4.94 2.50 12.70
N LYS A 102 -5.21 3.32 11.68
CA LYS A 102 -6.54 3.58 11.15
C LYS A 102 -6.66 2.99 9.75
N VAL A 103 -7.77 2.29 9.49
CA VAL A 103 -8.02 1.63 8.20
C VAL A 103 -9.24 2.27 7.55
N GLU A 104 -9.10 2.65 6.30
CA GLU A 104 -10.17 3.16 5.46
C GLU A 104 -10.25 2.35 4.16
N VAL A 105 -11.46 2.21 3.61
CA VAL A 105 -11.68 1.54 2.33
C VAL A 105 -12.26 2.54 1.35
N THR A 106 -11.60 2.74 0.20
CA THR A 106 -12.07 3.68 -0.82
C THR A 106 -13.24 3.11 -1.60
N LYS A 107 -13.93 3.98 -2.36
CA LYS A 107 -14.96 3.55 -3.33
C LYS A 107 -14.43 2.58 -4.39
N LYS A 108 -13.12 2.64 -4.68
CA LYS A 108 -12.41 1.72 -5.60
C LYS A 108 -11.93 0.43 -4.92
N LYS A 109 -12.31 0.21 -3.66
CA LYS A 109 -11.91 -0.91 -2.80
C LYS A 109 -10.44 -0.94 -2.35
N ASP A 110 -9.66 0.07 -2.68
CA ASP A 110 -8.31 0.23 -2.11
C ASP A 110 -8.40 0.32 -0.57
N LYS A 111 -7.40 -0.23 0.12
CA LYS A 111 -7.28 -0.16 1.58
C LYS A 111 -6.21 0.87 1.93
N ILE A 112 -6.59 1.90 2.68
CA ILE A 112 -5.68 2.93 3.15
C ILE A 112 -5.46 2.72 4.65
N ILE A 113 -4.21 2.53 5.03
CA ILE A 113 -3.79 2.41 6.42
C ILE A 113 -3.00 3.66 6.77
N THR A 114 -3.53 4.45 7.70
CA THR A 114 -2.88 5.66 8.20
C THR A 114 -2.35 5.40 9.60
N MET A 115 -1.06 5.66 9.78
CA MET A 115 -0.34 5.51 11.04
C MET A 115 0.33 6.83 11.38
N GLU A 116 -0.16 7.48 12.44
CA GLU A 116 0.58 8.53 13.14
C GLU A 116 1.60 7.88 14.05
N VAL A 117 2.88 8.20 13.90
CA VAL A 117 4.00 7.50 14.50
C VAL A 117 4.89 8.49 15.26
N LYS A 118 5.19 8.19 16.53
CA LYS A 118 6.23 8.88 17.28
C LYS A 118 7.52 8.07 17.20
N SER A 119 8.53 8.62 16.53
CA SER A 119 9.86 8.00 16.51
C SER A 119 10.57 8.19 17.85
N PRO A 120 11.57 7.35 18.19
CA PRO A 120 12.36 7.51 19.40
C PRO A 120 13.06 8.88 19.52
N GLY A 121 13.36 9.55 18.41
CA GLY A 121 14.07 10.83 18.34
C GLY A 121 13.19 12.09 18.43
N SER A 122 11.94 11.98 18.87
CA SER A 122 10.93 13.05 18.92
C SER A 122 10.36 13.52 17.57
N ASP A 123 10.89 13.07 16.44
CA ASP A 123 10.25 13.29 15.13
C ASP A 123 8.89 12.59 15.09
N ARG A 124 7.88 13.30 14.57
CA ARG A 124 6.55 12.77 14.27
C ARG A 124 6.43 12.52 12.78
N PHE A 125 5.83 11.38 12.45
CA PHE A 125 5.61 10.96 11.08
C PHE A 125 4.16 10.53 10.88
N THR A 126 3.65 10.75 9.68
CA THR A 126 2.43 10.10 9.22
C THR A 126 2.80 9.17 8.08
N PHE A 127 2.54 7.89 8.27
CA PHE A 127 2.71 6.85 7.27
C PHE A 127 1.34 6.51 6.70
N MET A 128 1.18 6.68 5.39
CA MET A 128 -0.04 6.33 4.66
C MET A 128 0.27 5.21 3.67
N LEU A 129 -0.13 3.99 4.01
CA LEU A 129 0.02 2.80 3.18
C LEU A 129 -1.28 2.54 2.42
N THR A 130 -1.23 2.68 1.10
CA THR A 130 -2.34 2.38 0.21
C THR A 130 -2.10 1.04 -0.46
N ILE A 131 -2.93 0.06 -0.15
CA ILE A 131 -2.94 -1.27 -0.76
C ILE A 131 -4.01 -1.25 -1.86
N SER A 132 -3.56 -1.43 -3.10
CA SER A 132 -4.42 -1.57 -4.27
C SER A 132 -4.67 -3.06 -4.58
N LYS A 133 -5.36 -3.35 -5.69
CA LYS A 133 -5.72 -4.71 -6.09
C LYS A 133 -4.57 -5.72 -5.89
N GLY A 134 -4.87 -6.81 -5.18
CA GLY A 134 -3.88 -7.82 -4.82
C GLY A 134 -2.96 -7.35 -3.70
N ILE A 135 -1.65 -7.48 -3.88
CA ILE A 135 -0.64 -7.14 -2.86
C ILE A 135 0.15 -5.86 -3.18
N MET A 136 -0.17 -5.18 -4.28
CA MET A 136 0.56 -3.98 -4.70
C MET A 136 0.25 -2.81 -3.77
N ALA A 137 1.28 -2.08 -3.36
CA ALA A 137 1.11 -1.00 -2.40
C ALA A 137 1.99 0.22 -2.69
N LYS A 138 1.53 1.36 -2.18
CA LYS A 138 2.27 2.62 -2.13
C LYS A 138 2.35 3.11 -0.70
N LEU A 139 3.52 3.60 -0.31
CA LEU A 139 3.73 4.18 1.00
C LEU A 139 4.14 5.64 0.85
N THR A 140 3.34 6.54 1.41
CA THR A 140 3.69 7.95 1.55
C THR A 140 4.04 8.23 3.01
N ILE A 141 5.18 8.88 3.22
CA ILE A 141 5.66 9.27 4.55
C ILE A 141 5.77 10.78 4.57
N THR A 142 5.07 11.42 5.49
CA THR A 142 5.19 12.85 5.77
C THR A 142 5.72 13.05 7.19
N SER A 143 6.32 14.21 7.42
CA SER A 143 6.89 14.61 8.70
C SER A 143 6.84 16.13 8.82
N SER A 144 6.90 16.64 10.04
CA SER A 144 7.00 18.08 10.31
C SER A 144 8.41 18.64 10.08
N SER A 145 9.45 17.80 10.17
CA SER A 145 10.87 18.22 10.12
C SER A 145 11.57 17.82 8.81
N ARG A 146 10.90 17.03 7.97
CA ARG A 146 11.50 16.33 6.82
C ARG A 146 10.63 16.44 5.57
N SER A 147 11.27 16.31 4.41
CA SER A 147 10.55 16.30 3.14
C SER A 147 9.73 15.01 2.97
N PRO A 148 8.54 15.07 2.34
CA PRO A 148 7.75 13.88 2.08
C PRO A 148 8.48 12.86 1.22
N MET A 149 8.28 11.58 1.50
CA MET A 149 8.80 10.47 0.71
C MET A 149 7.67 9.59 0.19
N ASN A 150 7.88 9.03 -0.99
CA ASN A 150 6.92 8.14 -1.63
C ASN A 150 7.63 6.90 -2.13
N PHE A 151 7.05 5.74 -1.85
CA PHE A 151 7.56 4.45 -2.27
C PHE A 151 6.48 3.68 -3.00
N SER A 152 6.89 2.84 -3.96
CA SER A 152 6.06 1.74 -4.44
C SER A 152 6.70 0.41 -4.09
N GLY A 153 5.84 -0.60 -4.00
CA GLY A 153 6.23 -1.91 -3.52
C GLY A 153 5.04 -2.85 -3.45
N TYR A 154 5.15 -3.82 -2.56
CA TYR A 154 4.11 -4.79 -2.27
C TYR A 154 4.07 -5.10 -0.78
N ILE A 155 2.95 -5.65 -0.34
CA ILE A 155 2.81 -6.17 1.01
C ILE A 155 3.01 -7.69 1.04
N GLN A 156 3.46 -8.19 2.17
CA GLN A 156 3.53 -9.61 2.47
C GLN A 156 3.31 -9.84 3.97
N GLU A 157 3.12 -11.10 4.34
CA GLU A 157 3.17 -11.49 5.76
C GLU A 157 4.59 -11.30 6.33
N PRO A 158 4.72 -10.83 7.58
CA PRO A 158 6.01 -10.79 8.26
C PRO A 158 6.69 -12.17 8.28
N GLY A 159 7.99 -12.19 7.96
CA GLY A 159 8.78 -13.42 7.97
C GLY A 159 8.73 -14.26 6.68
N THR A 160 7.97 -13.84 5.66
CA THR A 160 8.05 -14.46 4.33
C THR A 160 9.44 -14.25 3.73
N LYS A 161 10.23 -15.32 3.68
CA LYS A 161 11.48 -15.36 2.91
C LYS A 161 11.12 -15.44 1.44
N ILE A 162 11.58 -14.46 0.66
CA ILE A 162 11.50 -14.54 -0.80
C ILE A 162 12.57 -15.55 -1.20
N GLY A 163 12.17 -16.65 -1.83
CA GLY A 163 13.03 -17.78 -2.16
C GLY A 163 14.34 -17.35 -2.82
N GLU A 164 15.42 -17.99 -2.40
CA GLU A 164 16.75 -17.91 -3.02
C GLU A 164 16.71 -18.31 -4.51
#